data_AF-A0A8J4T2C0-F1
#
_entry.id   AF-A0A8J4T2C0-F1
#
_cell.length_a   1.000
_cell.length_b   1.000
_cell.length_c   1.000
_cell.angle_alpha   90.00
_cell.angle_beta   90.00
_cell.angle_gamma   90.00
#
_symmetry.space_group_name_H-M   'P 1'
#
loop_
_entity.id
_entity.type
_entity.pdbx_description
1 polymer ?
#
loop_
_entity_poly.entity_id
_entity_poly.type
_entity_poly.pdbx_seq_one_letter_code
_entity_poly.pdbx_strand_id
1 'polypeptide(L)'
;MSRVYLVLGFVIIMALHSDALPDSITHPEPCCFSFFNGKIPPQNILEVKKTDTQCPQQGFIVKTPKHENLCVHEVIVPEQSKH
;
A
#
# COMPACT_ATOMS: atom_id res chain seq x y z
N MET A 1 21.85 -45.12 -9.98
CA MET A 1 22.67 -43.91 -9.74
C MET A 1 22.26 -42.73 -10.61
N SER A 2 22.23 -42.85 -11.94
CA SER A 2 21.88 -41.74 -12.87
C SER A 2 20.52 -41.05 -12.60
N ARG A 3 19.47 -41.84 -12.29
CA ARG A 3 18.13 -41.31 -11.96
C ARG A 3 18.09 -40.43 -10.71
N VAL A 4 18.96 -40.70 -9.74
CA VAL A 4 19.00 -39.97 -8.46
C VAL A 4 19.55 -38.56 -8.67
N TYR A 5 20.56 -38.42 -9.54
CA TYR A 5 21.14 -37.12 -9.91
C TYR A 5 20.15 -36.25 -10.69
N LEU A 6 19.33 -36.85 -11.58
CA LEU A 6 18.30 -36.13 -12.31
C LEU A 6 17.21 -35.57 -11.38
N VAL A 7 16.75 -36.39 -10.43
CA VAL A 7 15.72 -35.97 -9.47
C VAL A 7 16.28 -34.89 -8.52
N LEU A 8 17.49 -35.09 -8.00
CA LEU A 8 18.13 -34.11 -7.11
C LEU A 8 18.38 -32.77 -7.82
N GLY A 9 18.85 -32.80 -9.07
CA GLY A 9 19.03 -31.60 -9.89
C GLY A 9 17.71 -30.85 -10.11
N PHE A 10 16.62 -31.56 -10.42
CA PHE A 10 15.30 -30.95 -10.63
C PHE A 10 14.74 -30.32 -9.35
N VAL A 11 14.90 -30.96 -8.21
CA VAL A 11 14.46 -30.42 -6.90
C VAL A 11 15.23 -29.15 -6.54
N ILE A 12 16.55 -29.11 -6.78
CA ILE A 12 17.37 -27.93 -6.52
C ILE A 12 16.96 -26.77 -7.44
N ILE A 13 16.67 -27.05 -8.71
CA ILE A 13 16.16 -26.04 -9.65
C ILE A 13 14.83 -25.48 -9.14
N MET A 14 13.85 -26.30 -8.80
CA MET A 14 12.54 -25.82 -8.30
C MET A 14 12.64 -25.01 -7.00
N ALA A 15 13.57 -25.35 -6.10
CA ALA A 15 13.79 -24.60 -4.87
C ALA A 15 14.45 -23.23 -5.10
N LEU A 16 15.34 -23.12 -6.09
CA LEU A 16 16.02 -21.87 -6.44
C LEU A 16 15.11 -20.92 -7.24
N HIS A 17 14.17 -21.46 -8.02
CA HIS A 17 13.21 -20.71 -8.81
C HIS A 17 11.87 -20.61 -8.07
N SER A 18 11.87 -19.99 -6.89
CA SER A 18 10.64 -19.50 -6.26
C SER A 18 10.25 -18.18 -6.91
N ASP A 19 9.85 -18.26 -8.18
CA ASP A 19 9.32 -17.11 -8.91
C ASP A 19 7.89 -16.86 -8.42
N ALA A 20 7.76 -16.22 -7.26
CA ALA A 20 6.58 -15.43 -6.97
C ALA A 20 6.63 -14.24 -7.92
N LEU A 21 6.13 -14.41 -9.15
CA LEU A 21 5.88 -13.31 -10.07
C LEU A 21 4.98 -12.33 -9.30
N PRO A 22 5.44 -11.11 -8.98
CA PRO A 22 4.51 -10.10 -8.51
C PRO A 22 3.62 -9.81 -9.71
N ASP A 23 2.42 -10.39 -9.68
CA ASP A 23 1.37 -10.10 -10.63
C ASP A 23 1.16 -8.59 -10.54
N SER A 24 1.48 -7.90 -11.64
CA SER A 24 1.57 -6.46 -11.82
C SER A 24 2.81 -5.74 -11.26
N ILE A 25 3.49 -5.03 -12.17
CA ILE A 25 4.18 -3.76 -11.90
C ILE A 25 3.08 -2.73 -11.57
N THR A 26 2.28 -2.98 -10.53
CA THR A 26 1.41 -1.98 -9.94
C THR A 26 2.30 -1.24 -8.97
N HIS A 27 2.54 0.05 -9.23
CA HIS A 27 3.13 0.92 -8.20
C HIS A 27 2.41 0.63 -6.88
N PRO A 28 3.12 0.38 -5.77
CA PRO A 28 2.45 0.08 -4.51
C PRO A 28 1.50 1.25 -4.21
N GLU A 29 0.19 0.97 -4.20
CA GLU A 29 -0.78 1.98 -3.80
C GLU A 29 -0.41 2.42 -2.38
N PRO A 30 -0.40 3.73 -2.10
CA PRO A 30 0.05 4.22 -0.81
C PRO A 30 -0.93 3.79 0.28
N CYS A 31 -0.46 2.93 1.19
CA CYS A 31 -1.19 2.51 2.38
C CYS A 31 -0.72 3.27 3.62
N CYS A 32 -1.64 3.44 4.58
CA CYS A 32 -1.35 4.04 5.88
C CYS A 32 -1.07 2.96 6.92
N PHE A 33 0.09 3.03 7.58
CA PHE A 33 0.45 2.16 8.72
C PHE A 33 0.52 2.93 10.04
N SER A 34 0.58 4.25 9.98
CA SER A 34 0.61 5.15 11.13
C SER A 34 -0.42 6.23 10.91
N PHE A 35 -1.17 6.56 11.97
CA PHE A 35 -2.27 7.50 11.91
C PHE A 35 -2.04 8.64 12.88
N PHE A 36 -2.32 9.86 12.41
CA PHE A 36 -2.30 11.05 13.22
C PHE A 36 -3.63 11.21 13.94
N ASN A 37 -3.59 11.23 15.28
CA ASN A 37 -4.79 11.39 16.12
C ASN A 37 -5.15 12.85 16.43
N GLY A 38 -4.41 13.82 15.90
CA GLY A 38 -4.71 15.23 16.12
C GLY A 38 -5.77 15.76 15.16
N LYS A 39 -6.33 16.92 15.48
CA LYS A 39 -7.30 17.60 14.60
C LYS A 39 -6.56 18.39 13.53
N ILE A 40 -6.91 18.14 12.27
CA ILE A 40 -6.43 18.95 11.13
C ILE A 40 -7.47 20.04 10.87
N PRO A 41 -7.11 21.33 10.94
CA PRO A 41 -8.03 22.40 10.58
C PRO A 41 -8.45 22.27 9.10
N PRO A 42 -9.75 22.36 8.77
CA PRO A 42 -10.22 22.19 7.39
C PRO A 42 -9.56 23.16 6.41
N GLN A 43 -9.23 24.38 6.84
CA GLN A 43 -8.53 25.37 6.02
C GLN A 43 -7.12 24.95 5.56
N ASN A 44 -6.53 23.95 6.21
CA ASN A 44 -5.20 23.44 5.90
C ASN A 44 -5.24 22.12 5.11
N ILE A 45 -6.43 21.65 4.71
CA ILE A 45 -6.61 20.46 3.89
C ILE A 45 -6.59 20.88 2.43
N LEU A 46 -5.53 20.52 1.71
CA LEU A 46 -5.40 20.79 0.27
C LEU A 46 -6.02 19.67 -0.56
N GLU A 47 -5.86 18.43 -0.11
CA GLU A 47 -6.35 17.25 -0.82
C GLU A 47 -6.60 16.11 0.18
N VAL A 48 -7.56 15.24 -0.14
CA VAL A 48 -7.87 14.03 0.63
C VAL A 48 -8.00 12.87 -0.34
N LYS A 49 -7.08 11.91 -0.25
CA LYS A 49 -7.13 10.63 -0.98
C LYS A 49 -7.53 9.51 -0.02
N LYS A 50 -8.55 8.73 -0.36
CA LYS A 50 -8.89 7.52 0.39
C LYS A 50 -7.86 6.43 0.10
N THR A 51 -7.46 5.67 1.12
CA THR A 51 -6.60 4.49 0.94
C THR A 51 -7.32 3.40 0.14
N ASP A 52 -6.56 2.58 -0.59
CA ASP A 52 -7.12 1.46 -1.35
C ASP A 52 -7.79 0.42 -0.42
N THR A 53 -8.78 -0.30 -0.95
CA THR A 53 -9.45 -1.39 -0.21
C THR A 53 -8.55 -2.57 0.10
N GLN A 54 -7.44 -2.72 -0.63
CA GLN A 54 -6.41 -3.74 -0.41
C GLN A 54 -5.49 -3.40 0.77
N CYS A 55 -5.53 -2.16 1.27
CA CYS A 55 -4.72 -1.78 2.43
C CYS A 55 -5.23 -2.47 3.70
N PRO A 56 -4.32 -2.96 4.57
CA PRO A 56 -4.69 -3.64 5.82
C PRO A 56 -5.44 -2.72 6.78
N GLN A 57 -5.21 -1.41 6.68
CA GLN A 57 -5.90 -0.39 7.46
C GLN A 57 -6.53 0.62 6.52
N GLN A 58 -7.83 0.86 6.72
CA GLN A 58 -8.58 1.84 5.96
C GLN A 58 -8.42 3.24 6.58
N GLY A 59 -8.26 4.25 5.74
CA GLY A 59 -8.22 5.64 6.16
C GLY A 59 -8.05 6.61 5.01
N PHE A 60 -7.51 7.78 5.31
CA PHE A 60 -7.34 8.88 4.37
C PHE A 60 -5.93 9.44 4.45
N ILE A 61 -5.36 9.70 3.28
CA ILE A 61 -4.11 10.43 3.08
C ILE A 61 -4.49 11.88 2.79
N VAL A 62 -4.11 12.77 3.69
CA VAL A 62 -4.41 14.20 3.63
C VAL A 62 -3.15 14.95 3.25
N LYS A 63 -3.26 15.78 2.21
CA LYS A 63 -2.23 16.74 1.84
C LYS A 63 -2.50 18.05 2.57
N THR A 64 -1.51 18.53 3.31
CA THR A 64 -1.53 19.81 4.02
C THR A 64 -0.34 20.67 3.56
N PRO A 65 -0.36 22.00 3.75
CA PRO A 65 0.79 22.85 3.40
C PRO A 65 2.09 22.45 4.10
N LYS A 66 2.01 21.82 5.28
CA LYS A 66 3.16 21.43 6.09
C LYS A 66 3.60 19.98 5.85
N HIS A 67 2.69 19.10 5.46
CA HIS A 67 2.95 17.67 5.25
C HIS A 67 2.13 17.17 4.07
N GLU A 68 2.79 16.50 3.12
CA GLU A 68 2.14 16.07 1.88
C GLU A 68 1.36 14.75 2.01
N ASN A 69 1.72 13.87 2.95
CA ASN A 69 1.13 12.54 3.11
C ASN A 69 0.79 12.26 4.58
N LEU A 70 -0.22 12.96 5.11
CA LEU A 70 -0.65 12.77 6.50
C LEU A 70 -1.81 11.76 6.58
N CYS A 71 -1.58 10.61 7.22
CA CYS A 71 -2.58 9.57 7.37
C CYS A 71 -3.50 9.83 8.57
N VAL A 72 -4.82 9.76 8.37
CA VAL A 72 -5.84 9.91 9.42
C VAL A 72 -6.98 8.92 9.24
N HIS A 73 -7.60 8.52 10.36
CA HIS A 73 -8.72 7.57 10.35
C HIS A 73 -10.01 8.18 9.82
N GLU A 74 -10.25 9.43 10.16
CA GLU A 74 -11.42 10.19 9.76
C GLU A 74 -11.00 11.60 9.34
N VAL A 75 -11.64 12.10 8.29
CA VAL A 75 -11.50 13.50 7.88
C VAL A 75 -12.89 14.09 7.89
N ILE A 76 -13.07 15.16 8.67
CA ILE A 76 -14.26 15.99 8.57
C ILE A 76 -14.05 16.93 7.37
N VAL A 77 -14.26 16.40 6.16
CA VAL A 77 -14.19 17.20 4.94
C VAL A 77 -15.53 17.90 4.75
N PRO A 78 -15.57 19.22 4.49
CA PRO A 78 -16.75 19.83 3.88
C PRO A 78 -16.87 19.32 2.43
N GLU A 79 -17.69 18.29 2.22
CA GLU A 79 -18.22 17.69 0.97
C GLU A 79 -17.81 18.30 -0.40
N GLN A 80 -16.52 18.34 -0.74
CA GLN A 80 -16.04 18.89 -2.02
C GLN A 80 -14.97 17.99 -2.64
N SER A 81 -15.33 16.76 -2.99
CA SER A 81 -14.61 15.99 -4.03
C SER A 81 -15.40 14.73 -4.39
N LYS A 82 -16.57 14.95 -5.00
CA LYS A 82 -17.18 13.94 -5.86
C LYS A 82 -17.43 14.64 -7.19
N HIS A 83 -16.39 14.71 -8.02
CA HIS A 83 -16.54 14.94 -9.44
C HIS A 83 -16.12 13.67 -10.16
#